data_AF-A0A2E4FCP1-F1
#
_entry.id   AF-A0A2E4FCP1-F1
#
_cell.length_a   1.000
_cell.length_b   1.000
_cell.length_c   1.000
_cell.angle_alpha   90.00
_cell.angle_beta   90.00
_cell.angle_gamma   90.00
#
_symmetry.space_group_name_H-M   'P 1'
#
loop_
_entity.id
_entity.type
_entity.pdbx_description
1 polymer ?
#
loop_
_entity_poly.entity_id
_entity_poly.type
_entity_poly.pdbx_seq_one_letter_code
_entity_poly.pdbx_strand_id
1 'polypeptide(L)'
;MMWSLRVALLALLIFSSVAQASTRADWITLERAIDGWRVDEAEAALKRLTEAGTTSPRLTLARGRLELLQGDYGRAAQTLKGAREVGPIAQHFEEIARATAQEMAGYVERTTADGRFVILHEPGADELLVPYLEHILARSWVALTERLNFIPKGKIRVEVYPRVDVLGAVSPLTVDEIRTSGTIALCKYNRLMVTSPRDMVYGYSWADTVAHELVHLLITQRTYNQVPIWLHEGLAKYLETAWREPGRPSLEPRSEDRLAKAVASRELISFEAMSPSMAKLPSQEAAATAFAEVFTVIDWLTVHHGPEAIGELLDAMAAGKTDREAIETVTSLSFARFERTWKAHLSGLGLRRLDHPFDMRLLFRGHDTQATELEMIEAKEARRWIWLGDQLQLKERSLAALREYQKAREIAGSSVPMLQAKIAKMLIRLQRLKEAREALMPALRVAPDYVLLPLLLGQVAALENKHAEARQHFEQVIRLNPFDVDIHGLLAKTYEALGERALAEREREAQTTLNRTLREGGGPP
;
A
#
# COMPACT_ATOMS: atom_id res chain seq x y z
N MET A 1 -71.33 9.49 -7.86
CA MET A 1 -70.32 8.98 -8.82
C MET A 1 -69.18 9.96 -9.09
N MET A 2 -69.43 11.24 -9.41
CA MET A 2 -68.36 12.21 -9.73
C MET A 2 -67.42 12.57 -8.56
N TRP A 3 -67.90 12.51 -7.32
CA TRP A 3 -67.07 12.79 -6.13
C TRP A 3 -66.10 11.64 -5.82
N SER A 4 -66.57 10.39 -6.00
CA SER A 4 -65.80 9.15 -5.86
C SER A 4 -64.65 9.05 -6.86
N LEU A 5 -64.87 9.49 -8.11
CA LEU A 5 -63.83 9.54 -9.14
C LEU A 5 -62.75 10.60 -8.86
N ARG A 6 -63.12 11.76 -8.30
CA ARG A 6 -62.16 12.83 -7.98
C ARG A 6 -61.25 12.46 -6.80
N VAL A 7 -61.78 11.78 -5.78
CA VAL A 7 -60.97 11.26 -4.66
C VAL A 7 -60.05 10.13 -5.14
N ALA A 8 -60.53 9.25 -6.03
CA ALA A 8 -59.69 8.20 -6.63
C ALA A 8 -58.57 8.78 -7.51
N LEU A 9 -58.84 9.81 -8.32
CA LEU A 9 -57.81 10.49 -9.13
C LEU A 9 -56.81 11.27 -8.28
N LEU A 10 -57.25 11.94 -7.21
CA LEU A 10 -56.35 12.65 -6.30
C LEU A 10 -55.47 11.66 -5.53
N ALA A 11 -56.04 10.54 -5.09
CA ALA A 11 -55.29 9.45 -4.49
C ALA A 11 -54.28 8.87 -5.49
N LEU A 12 -54.68 8.54 -6.72
CA LEU A 12 -53.77 8.05 -7.77
C LEU A 12 -52.63 9.04 -8.07
N LEU A 13 -52.92 10.34 -8.11
CA LEU A 13 -51.90 11.39 -8.34
C LEU A 13 -50.93 11.51 -7.16
N ILE A 14 -51.42 11.44 -5.92
CA ILE A 14 -50.58 11.45 -4.70
C ILE A 14 -49.77 10.15 -4.60
N PHE A 15 -50.36 8.99 -4.89
CA PHE A 15 -49.65 7.71 -4.94
C PHE A 15 -48.58 7.71 -6.04
N SER A 16 -48.85 8.31 -7.21
CA SER A 16 -47.87 8.42 -8.29
C SER A 16 -46.71 9.35 -7.95
N SER A 17 -46.96 10.48 -7.29
CA SER A 17 -45.91 11.42 -6.89
C SER A 17 -45.06 10.90 -5.73
N VAL A 18 -45.68 10.20 -4.77
CA VAL A 18 -44.96 9.52 -3.67
C VAL A 18 -44.14 8.35 -4.19
N ALA A 19 -44.67 7.55 -5.13
CA ALA A 19 -43.91 6.46 -5.76
C ALA A 19 -42.72 6.99 -6.60
N GLN A 20 -42.89 8.10 -7.33
CA GLN A 20 -41.79 8.76 -8.04
C GLN A 20 -40.75 9.38 -7.10
N ALA A 21 -41.18 9.94 -5.96
CA ALA A 21 -40.25 10.45 -4.95
C ALA A 21 -39.46 9.33 -4.27
N SER A 22 -40.11 8.20 -3.94
CA SER A 22 -39.47 7.01 -3.37
C SER A 22 -38.44 6.41 -4.31
N THR A 23 -38.80 6.22 -5.58
CA THR A 23 -37.85 5.69 -6.59
C THR A 23 -36.66 6.61 -6.80
N ARG A 24 -36.86 7.94 -6.79
CA ARG A 24 -35.76 8.91 -6.84
C ARG A 24 -34.83 8.81 -5.63
N ALA A 25 -35.37 8.65 -4.43
CA ALA A 25 -34.58 8.50 -3.20
C ALA A 25 -33.76 7.20 -3.22
N ASP A 26 -34.35 6.10 -3.71
CA ASP A 26 -33.64 4.83 -3.88
C ASP A 26 -32.52 4.92 -4.92
N TRP A 27 -32.71 5.68 -6.01
CA TRP A 27 -31.64 5.95 -6.97
C TRP A 27 -30.47 6.71 -6.36
N ILE A 28 -30.73 7.78 -5.61
CA ILE A 28 -29.69 8.55 -4.91
C ILE A 28 -28.94 7.65 -3.92
N THR A 29 -29.68 6.80 -3.20
CA THR A 29 -29.10 5.84 -2.25
C THR A 29 -28.22 4.83 -2.98
N LEU A 30 -28.69 4.26 -4.10
CA LEU A 30 -27.95 3.29 -4.90
C LEU A 30 -26.64 3.87 -5.44
N GLU A 31 -26.68 5.05 -6.06
CA GLU A 31 -25.49 5.69 -6.63
C GLU A 31 -24.47 6.04 -5.54
N ARG A 32 -24.94 6.69 -4.46
CA ARG A 32 -24.07 7.03 -3.31
C ARG A 32 -23.46 5.79 -2.67
N ALA A 33 -24.23 4.71 -2.52
CA ALA A 33 -23.74 3.48 -1.92
C ALA A 33 -22.74 2.76 -2.84
N ILE A 34 -22.95 2.74 -4.16
CA ILE A 34 -21.98 2.18 -5.11
C ILE A 34 -20.69 3.00 -5.10
N ASP A 35 -20.76 4.33 -5.12
CA ASP A 35 -19.57 5.19 -5.12
C ASP A 35 -18.80 5.09 -3.80
N GLY A 36 -19.52 4.96 -2.68
CA GLY A 36 -18.98 4.73 -1.34
C GLY A 36 -18.64 3.29 -1.00
N TRP A 37 -18.76 2.34 -1.94
CA TRP A 37 -18.53 0.90 -1.70
C TRP A 37 -19.36 0.28 -0.55
N ARG A 38 -20.54 0.83 -0.27
CA ARG A 38 -21.52 0.32 0.71
C ARG A 38 -22.40 -0.75 0.07
N VAL A 39 -21.82 -1.94 -0.13
CA VAL A 39 -22.45 -3.07 -0.84
C VAL A 39 -23.81 -3.44 -0.25
N ASP A 40 -23.95 -3.44 1.08
CA ASP A 40 -25.20 -3.77 1.78
C ASP A 40 -26.33 -2.79 1.45
N GLU A 41 -26.02 -1.49 1.47
CA GLU A 41 -26.98 -0.43 1.16
C GLU A 41 -27.33 -0.40 -0.34
N ALA A 42 -26.34 -0.60 -1.21
CA ALA A 42 -26.52 -0.66 -2.65
C ALA A 42 -27.40 -1.83 -3.07
N GLU A 43 -27.20 -3.02 -2.49
CA GLU A 43 -28.04 -4.19 -2.76
C GLU A 43 -29.50 -3.96 -2.34
N ALA A 44 -29.71 -3.40 -1.15
CA ALA A 44 -31.05 -3.10 -0.65
C ALA A 44 -31.77 -2.07 -1.54
N ALA A 45 -31.08 -1.01 -1.98
CA ALA A 45 -31.65 0.00 -2.87
C ALA A 45 -31.93 -0.56 -4.27
N LEU A 46 -31.01 -1.35 -4.83
CA LEU A 46 -31.19 -2.01 -6.13
C LEU A 46 -32.39 -2.96 -6.12
N LYS A 47 -32.57 -3.72 -5.03
CA LYS A 47 -33.72 -4.60 -4.83
C LYS A 47 -35.04 -3.83 -4.89
N ARG A 48 -35.16 -2.74 -4.12
CA ARG A 48 -36.38 -1.90 -4.10
C ARG A 48 -36.70 -1.30 -5.48
N LEU A 49 -35.70 -0.81 -6.20
CA LEU A 49 -35.87 -0.30 -7.57
C LEU A 49 -36.36 -1.39 -8.54
N THR A 50 -35.82 -2.60 -8.41
CA THR A 50 -36.21 -3.76 -9.24
C THR A 50 -37.64 -4.20 -8.93
N GLU A 51 -38.02 -4.28 -7.65
CA GLU A 51 -39.38 -4.63 -7.20
C GLU A 51 -40.42 -3.58 -7.60
N ALA A 52 -40.02 -2.30 -7.69
CA ALA A 52 -40.85 -1.23 -8.24
C ALA A 52 -41.02 -1.29 -9.77
N GLY A 53 -40.47 -2.31 -10.44
CA GLY A 53 -40.56 -2.49 -11.89
C GLY A 53 -39.65 -1.54 -12.69
N THR A 54 -38.65 -0.92 -12.05
CA THR A 54 -37.70 -0.05 -12.75
C THR A 54 -36.82 -0.91 -13.66
N THR A 55 -36.82 -0.62 -14.96
CA THR A 55 -35.91 -1.24 -15.92
C THR A 55 -35.27 -0.16 -16.78
N SER A 56 -33.95 -0.08 -16.78
CA SER A 56 -33.20 0.83 -17.64
C SER A 56 -31.78 0.34 -17.87
N PRO A 57 -31.11 0.76 -18.96
CA PRO A 57 -29.68 0.50 -19.16
C PRO A 57 -28.81 1.03 -18.00
N ARG A 58 -29.21 2.16 -17.38
CA ARG A 58 -28.55 2.69 -16.18
C ARG A 58 -28.68 1.77 -14.96
N LEU A 59 -29.83 1.14 -14.76
CA LEU A 59 -30.01 0.18 -13.66
C LEU A 59 -29.19 -1.08 -13.90
N THR A 60 -29.06 -1.49 -15.16
CA THR A 60 -28.19 -2.60 -15.58
C THR A 60 -26.72 -2.27 -15.31
N LEU A 61 -26.27 -1.04 -15.62
CA LEU A 61 -24.94 -0.56 -15.26
C LEU A 61 -24.73 -0.57 -13.74
N ALA A 62 -25.67 -0.05 -12.96
CA ALA A 62 -25.57 -0.03 -11.49
C ALA A 62 -25.49 -1.45 -10.90
N ARG A 63 -26.29 -2.39 -11.41
CA ARG A 63 -26.23 -3.82 -11.04
C ARG A 63 -24.87 -4.43 -11.35
N GLY A 64 -24.36 -4.24 -12.57
CA GLY A 64 -23.06 -4.77 -12.96
C GLY A 64 -21.90 -4.18 -12.15
N ARG A 65 -21.97 -2.88 -11.81
CA ARG A 65 -21.02 -2.24 -10.87
C ARG A 65 -21.11 -2.87 -9.48
N LEU A 66 -22.32 -3.11 -8.96
CA LEU A 66 -22.49 -3.76 -7.65
C LEU A 66 -21.92 -5.18 -7.65
N GLU A 67 -22.17 -5.97 -8.69
CA GLU A 67 -21.58 -7.32 -8.85
C GLU A 67 -20.04 -7.27 -8.87
N LEU A 68 -19.45 -6.25 -9.51
CA LEU A 68 -18.00 -6.01 -9.47
C LEU A 68 -17.51 -5.74 -8.03
N LEU A 69 -18.21 -4.89 -7.27
CA LEU A 69 -17.88 -4.59 -5.87
C LEU A 69 -18.05 -5.80 -4.94
N GLN A 70 -18.97 -6.71 -5.28
CA GLN A 70 -19.17 -7.99 -4.58
C GLN A 70 -18.07 -9.01 -4.93
N GLY A 71 -17.34 -8.79 -6.03
CA GLY A 71 -16.31 -9.69 -6.56
C GLY A 71 -16.82 -10.80 -7.47
N ASP A 72 -18.07 -10.70 -7.92
CA ASP A 72 -18.67 -11.64 -8.88
C ASP A 72 -18.24 -11.25 -10.31
N TYR A 73 -16.93 -11.28 -10.61
CA TYR A 73 -16.36 -10.70 -11.84
C TYR A 73 -16.98 -11.26 -13.13
N GLY A 74 -17.23 -12.57 -13.18
CA GLY A 74 -17.85 -13.22 -14.34
C GLY A 74 -19.28 -12.75 -14.59
N ARG A 75 -20.09 -12.58 -13.53
CA ARG A 75 -21.45 -12.04 -13.63
C ARG A 75 -21.43 -10.57 -13.97
N ALA A 76 -20.59 -9.79 -13.30
CA ALA A 76 -20.41 -8.38 -13.57
C ALA A 76 -20.08 -8.14 -15.06
N ALA A 77 -19.14 -8.90 -15.63
CA ALA A 77 -18.79 -8.80 -17.05
C ALA A 77 -20.00 -9.09 -17.97
N GLN A 78 -20.80 -10.11 -17.66
CA GLN A 78 -22.01 -10.44 -18.44
C GLN A 78 -23.07 -9.34 -18.34
N THR A 79 -23.36 -8.85 -17.14
CA THR A 79 -24.35 -7.78 -16.90
C THR A 79 -23.91 -6.47 -17.56
N LEU A 80 -22.65 -6.08 -17.40
CA LEU A 80 -22.10 -4.83 -17.96
C LEU A 80 -22.02 -4.84 -19.49
N LYS A 81 -21.84 -6.02 -20.10
CA LYS A 81 -21.96 -6.18 -21.56
C LYS A 81 -23.32 -5.71 -22.09
N GLY A 82 -24.39 -5.95 -21.34
CA GLY A 82 -25.74 -5.49 -21.66
C GLY A 82 -25.96 -3.98 -21.45
N ALA A 83 -25.05 -3.28 -20.77
CA ALA A 83 -25.14 -1.85 -20.48
C ALA A 83 -24.16 -0.99 -21.31
N ARG A 84 -23.43 -1.56 -22.28
CA ARG A 84 -22.38 -0.85 -23.05
C ARG A 84 -22.90 0.38 -23.81
N GLU A 85 -24.19 0.41 -24.14
CA GLU A 85 -24.85 1.55 -24.79
C GLU A 85 -24.98 2.79 -23.88
N VAL A 86 -24.83 2.64 -22.56
CA VAL A 86 -24.87 3.76 -21.60
C VAL A 86 -23.71 4.74 -21.82
N GLY A 87 -22.59 4.27 -22.38
CA GLY A 87 -21.45 5.10 -22.77
C GLY A 87 -20.09 4.56 -22.32
N PRO A 88 -19.02 5.37 -22.45
CA PRO A 88 -17.65 4.94 -22.19
C PRO A 88 -17.42 4.36 -20.79
N ILE A 89 -18.13 4.88 -19.78
CA ILE A 89 -18.02 4.39 -18.40
C ILE A 89 -18.48 2.93 -18.26
N ALA A 90 -19.53 2.52 -18.98
CA ALA A 90 -20.02 1.15 -18.95
C ALA A 90 -19.04 0.19 -19.66
N GLN A 91 -18.41 0.66 -20.74
CA GLN A 91 -17.37 -0.07 -21.45
C GLN A 91 -16.15 -0.29 -20.56
N HIS A 92 -15.68 0.77 -19.88
CA HIS A 92 -14.59 0.69 -18.90
C HIS A 92 -14.85 -0.35 -17.81
N PHE A 93 -16.02 -0.32 -17.17
CA PHE A 93 -16.35 -1.31 -16.14
C PHE A 93 -16.47 -2.73 -16.71
N GLU A 94 -17.02 -2.90 -17.91
CA GLU A 94 -17.11 -4.22 -18.56
C GLU A 94 -15.73 -4.81 -18.85
N GLU A 95 -14.80 -3.99 -19.37
CA GLU A 95 -13.43 -4.39 -19.66
C GLU A 95 -12.69 -4.82 -18.39
N ILE A 96 -12.78 -4.03 -17.32
CA ILE A 96 -12.21 -4.37 -16.01
C ILE A 96 -12.80 -5.66 -15.45
N ALA A 97 -14.12 -5.82 -15.47
CA ALA A 97 -14.79 -7.01 -14.95
C ALA A 97 -14.38 -8.26 -15.74
N ARG A 98 -14.33 -8.16 -17.07
CA ARG A 98 -13.93 -9.26 -17.96
C ARG A 98 -12.48 -9.64 -17.76
N ALA A 99 -11.56 -8.67 -17.77
CA ALA A 99 -10.14 -8.90 -17.57
C ALA A 99 -9.89 -9.52 -16.20
N THR A 100 -10.51 -9.00 -15.14
CA THR A 100 -10.42 -9.57 -13.80
C THR A 100 -10.90 -11.02 -13.76
N ALA A 101 -12.05 -11.33 -14.36
CA ALA A 101 -12.57 -12.70 -14.40
C ALA A 101 -11.63 -13.68 -15.14
N GLN A 102 -10.89 -13.20 -16.14
CA GLN A 102 -9.93 -13.98 -16.92
C GLN A 102 -8.62 -14.19 -16.16
N GLU A 103 -8.01 -13.11 -15.67
CA GLU A 103 -6.71 -13.15 -14.97
C GLU A 103 -6.79 -13.90 -13.64
N MET A 104 -7.94 -13.81 -12.95
CA MET A 104 -8.14 -14.49 -11.67
C MET A 104 -8.73 -15.90 -11.81
N ALA A 105 -8.83 -16.41 -13.04
CA ALA A 105 -9.30 -17.77 -13.28
C ALA A 105 -8.32 -18.77 -12.63
N GLY A 106 -8.80 -19.51 -11.61
CA GLY A 106 -7.98 -20.50 -10.90
C GLY A 106 -7.27 -19.97 -9.65
N TYR A 107 -7.51 -18.70 -9.25
CA TYR A 107 -7.02 -18.19 -7.97
C TYR A 107 -7.63 -18.99 -6.81
N VAL A 108 -6.82 -19.21 -5.78
CA VAL A 108 -7.28 -19.82 -4.53
C VAL A 108 -7.91 -18.73 -3.67
N GLU A 109 -9.13 -18.99 -3.21
CA GLU A 109 -9.81 -18.13 -2.26
C GLU A 109 -9.66 -18.69 -0.84
N ARG A 110 -9.20 -17.85 0.09
CA ARG A 110 -9.14 -18.17 1.52
C ARG A 110 -9.81 -17.09 2.35
N THR A 111 -10.84 -17.48 3.10
CA THR A 111 -11.42 -16.62 4.12
C THR A 111 -10.60 -16.73 5.41
N THR A 112 -10.27 -15.59 6.04
CA THR A 112 -9.54 -15.56 7.31
C THR A 112 -10.35 -16.19 8.43
N ALA A 113 -9.67 -16.70 9.47
CA ALA A 113 -10.34 -17.41 10.57
C ALA A 113 -11.43 -16.60 11.29
N ASP A 114 -11.29 -15.28 11.32
CA ASP A 114 -12.27 -14.35 11.90
C ASP A 114 -13.39 -13.93 10.92
N GLY A 115 -13.35 -14.42 9.69
CA GLY A 115 -14.35 -14.16 8.64
C GLY A 115 -14.32 -12.77 8.04
N ARG A 116 -13.36 -11.90 8.41
CA ARG A 116 -13.35 -10.48 8.01
C ARG A 116 -12.76 -10.25 6.63
N PHE A 117 -11.80 -11.06 6.22
CA PHE A 117 -11.10 -10.89 4.95
C PHE A 117 -11.24 -12.12 4.07
N VAL A 118 -11.25 -11.89 2.76
CA VAL A 118 -11.11 -12.91 1.73
C VAL A 118 -9.84 -12.61 0.96
N ILE A 119 -8.86 -13.50 1.08
CA ILE A 119 -7.56 -13.39 0.41
C ILE A 119 -7.62 -14.26 -0.84
N LEU A 120 -7.31 -13.68 -2.00
CA LEU A 120 -7.20 -14.38 -3.27
C LEU A 120 -5.76 -14.30 -3.77
N HIS A 121 -5.20 -15.43 -4.19
CA HIS A 121 -3.86 -15.50 -4.76
C HIS A 121 -3.75 -16.60 -5.82
N GLU A 122 -2.75 -16.49 -6.70
CA GLU A 122 -2.38 -17.56 -7.62
C GLU A 122 -1.87 -18.79 -6.83
N PRO A 123 -2.26 -20.03 -7.18
CA PRO A 123 -1.65 -21.22 -6.60
C PRO A 123 -0.12 -21.23 -6.77
N GLY A 124 0.63 -21.70 -5.77
CA GLY A 124 2.09 -21.80 -5.84
C GLY A 124 2.80 -20.85 -4.88
N ALA A 125 3.77 -20.08 -5.38
CA ALA A 125 4.67 -19.29 -4.53
C ALA A 125 3.94 -18.29 -3.62
N ASP A 126 2.89 -17.63 -4.12
CA ASP A 126 2.18 -16.57 -3.40
C ASP A 126 1.35 -17.07 -2.22
N GLU A 127 1.12 -18.39 -2.11
CA GLU A 127 0.53 -19.01 -0.92
C GLU A 127 1.34 -18.72 0.34
N LEU A 128 2.67 -18.54 0.20
CA LEU A 128 3.56 -18.13 1.28
C LEU A 128 3.10 -16.86 2.00
N LEU A 129 2.51 -15.91 1.27
CA LEU A 129 2.12 -14.61 1.81
C LEU A 129 0.93 -14.72 2.77
N VAL A 130 0.13 -15.76 2.65
CA VAL A 130 -1.17 -15.88 3.31
C VAL A 130 -1.07 -15.79 4.85
N PRO A 131 -0.21 -16.56 5.56
CA PRO A 131 -0.10 -16.44 7.01
C PRO A 131 0.38 -15.06 7.48
N TYR A 132 1.23 -14.40 6.69
CA TYR A 132 1.72 -13.06 6.98
C TYR A 132 0.64 -12.01 6.73
N LEU A 133 -0.13 -12.13 5.64
CA LEU A 133 -1.28 -11.28 5.35
C LEU A 133 -2.33 -11.38 6.45
N GLU A 134 -2.65 -12.58 6.93
CA GLU A 134 -3.58 -12.74 8.06
C GLU A 134 -3.10 -12.00 9.30
N HIS A 135 -1.81 -12.10 9.62
CA HIS A 135 -1.23 -11.39 10.75
C HIS A 135 -1.30 -9.87 10.58
N ILE A 136 -0.89 -9.35 9.41
CA ILE A 136 -0.90 -7.92 9.09
C ILE A 136 -2.32 -7.38 9.13
N LEU A 137 -3.26 -8.02 8.42
CA LEU A 137 -4.65 -7.59 8.32
C LEU A 137 -5.35 -7.63 9.69
N ALA A 138 -5.10 -8.64 10.51
CA ALA A 138 -5.67 -8.71 11.85
C ALA A 138 -5.20 -7.55 12.75
N ARG A 139 -3.89 -7.23 12.72
CA ARG A 139 -3.34 -6.11 13.50
C ARG A 139 -3.76 -4.75 12.95
N SER A 140 -3.75 -4.59 11.63
CA SER A 140 -4.25 -3.40 10.95
C SER A 140 -5.73 -3.19 11.25
N TRP A 141 -6.55 -4.24 11.25
CA TRP A 141 -7.96 -4.12 11.60
C TRP A 141 -8.16 -3.50 12.99
N VAL A 142 -7.46 -4.03 14.01
CA VAL A 142 -7.55 -3.49 15.38
C VAL A 142 -7.11 -2.02 15.40
N ALA A 143 -5.92 -1.72 14.89
CA ALA A 143 -5.35 -0.38 14.95
C ALA A 143 -6.15 0.66 14.15
N LEU A 144 -6.65 0.28 12.96
CA LEU A 144 -7.33 1.21 12.05
C LEU A 144 -8.79 1.41 12.40
N THR A 145 -9.54 0.37 12.81
CA THR A 145 -10.95 0.55 13.18
C THR A 145 -11.12 1.40 14.43
N GLU A 146 -10.18 1.33 15.37
CA GLU A 146 -10.10 2.22 16.53
C GLU A 146 -9.79 3.67 16.11
N ARG A 147 -8.69 3.90 15.38
CA ARG A 147 -8.26 5.25 14.98
C ARG A 147 -9.20 5.94 14.01
N LEU A 148 -9.85 5.16 13.15
CA LEU A 148 -10.85 5.65 12.20
C LEU A 148 -12.26 5.56 12.76
N ASN A 149 -12.48 5.17 14.02
CA ASN A 149 -13.79 5.03 14.65
C ASN A 149 -14.87 4.44 13.71
N PHE A 150 -14.51 3.38 12.99
CA PHE A 150 -15.35 2.83 11.92
C PHE A 150 -15.08 1.35 11.74
N ILE A 151 -16.16 0.58 11.74
CA ILE A 151 -16.14 -0.86 11.49
C ILE A 151 -16.90 -1.10 10.18
N PRO A 152 -16.21 -1.51 9.10
CA PRO A 152 -16.86 -1.77 7.84
C PRO A 152 -17.76 -3.01 7.95
N LYS A 153 -18.81 -3.05 7.14
CA LYS A 153 -19.70 -4.21 7.05
C LYS A 153 -19.28 -5.12 5.90
N GLY A 154 -19.50 -6.43 6.09
CA GLY A 154 -19.16 -7.43 5.09
C GLY A 154 -17.68 -7.81 5.11
N LYS A 155 -17.30 -8.66 4.16
CA LYS A 155 -15.91 -9.12 4.03
C LYS A 155 -15.10 -8.17 3.15
N ILE A 156 -13.86 -7.93 3.52
CA ILE A 156 -12.91 -7.16 2.71
C ILE A 156 -12.13 -8.11 1.81
N ARG A 157 -12.07 -7.80 0.52
CA ARG A 157 -11.33 -8.59 -0.45
C ARG A 157 -9.89 -8.08 -0.60
N VAL A 158 -8.93 -8.99 -0.52
CA VAL A 158 -7.50 -8.73 -0.71
C VAL A 158 -7.01 -9.66 -1.82
N GLU A 159 -6.53 -9.09 -2.92
CA GLU A 159 -6.09 -9.82 -4.10
C GLU A 159 -4.59 -9.63 -4.28
N VAL A 160 -3.87 -10.74 -4.28
CA VAL A 160 -2.44 -10.77 -4.53
C VAL A 160 -2.20 -11.17 -5.97
N TYR A 161 -1.58 -10.27 -6.73
CA TYR A 161 -1.26 -10.51 -8.13
C TYR A 161 0.20 -10.92 -8.28
N PRO A 162 0.51 -11.94 -9.09
CA PRO A 162 1.86 -12.46 -9.22
C PRO A 162 2.82 -11.48 -9.91
N ARG A 163 2.28 -10.58 -10.76
CA ARG A 163 3.04 -9.66 -11.62
C ARG A 163 2.30 -8.34 -11.81
N VAL A 164 3.05 -7.26 -12.06
CA VAL A 164 2.51 -5.93 -12.38
C VAL A 164 1.63 -5.90 -13.62
N ASP A 165 1.87 -6.79 -14.59
CA ASP A 165 1.06 -6.87 -15.81
C ASP A 165 -0.41 -7.21 -15.48
N VAL A 166 -0.62 -8.07 -14.47
CA VAL A 166 -1.95 -8.44 -13.99
C VAL A 166 -2.62 -7.26 -13.30
N LEU A 167 -1.88 -6.53 -12.46
CA LEU A 167 -2.38 -5.30 -11.83
C LEU A 167 -2.84 -4.28 -12.89
N GLY A 168 -2.07 -4.13 -13.98
CA GLY A 168 -2.45 -3.25 -15.09
C GLY A 168 -3.71 -3.72 -15.84
N ALA A 169 -3.90 -5.03 -16.00
CA ALA A 169 -5.07 -5.59 -16.70
C ALA A 169 -6.37 -5.43 -15.90
N VAL A 170 -6.31 -5.45 -14.57
CA VAL A 170 -7.47 -5.48 -13.67
C VAL A 170 -7.74 -4.15 -12.97
N SER A 171 -6.99 -3.11 -13.32
CA SER A 171 -7.10 -1.77 -12.76
C SER A 171 -7.19 -0.69 -13.86
N PRO A 172 -7.50 0.57 -13.51
CA PRO A 172 -7.47 1.67 -14.47
C PRO A 172 -6.07 2.11 -14.92
N LEU A 173 -5.01 1.55 -14.33
CA LEU A 173 -3.64 1.96 -14.61
C LEU A 173 -3.06 1.10 -15.72
N THR A 174 -2.31 1.72 -16.63
CA THR A 174 -1.48 0.99 -17.60
C THR A 174 -0.21 0.46 -16.92
N VAL A 175 0.38 -0.58 -17.50
CA VAL A 175 1.66 -1.14 -17.01
C VAL A 175 2.78 -0.09 -17.01
N ASP A 176 2.79 0.80 -18.00
CA ASP A 176 3.79 1.88 -18.08
C ASP A 176 3.59 2.92 -16.98
N GLU A 177 2.34 3.29 -16.65
CA GLU A 177 2.03 4.17 -15.53
C GLU A 177 2.44 3.54 -14.20
N ILE A 178 2.19 2.25 -14.01
CA ILE A 178 2.59 1.47 -12.82
C ILE A 178 4.12 1.49 -12.68
N ARG A 179 4.86 1.14 -13.74
CA ARG A 179 6.35 1.10 -13.71
C ARG A 179 6.96 2.49 -13.51
N THR A 180 6.37 3.52 -14.12
CA THR A 180 6.87 4.90 -14.03
C THR A 180 6.61 5.51 -12.66
N SER A 181 5.41 5.28 -12.09
CA SER A 181 5.04 5.81 -10.77
C SER A 181 5.57 4.98 -9.61
N GLY A 182 5.91 3.71 -9.83
CA GLY A 182 6.23 2.76 -8.77
C GLY A 182 4.98 2.27 -8.01
N THR A 183 3.78 2.47 -8.54
CA THR A 183 2.54 2.01 -7.92
C THR A 183 2.49 0.48 -7.96
N ILE A 184 2.61 -0.18 -6.80
CA ILE A 184 2.62 -1.65 -6.69
C ILE A 184 1.34 -2.22 -6.06
N ALA A 185 0.46 -1.34 -5.58
CA ALA A 185 -0.83 -1.69 -5.01
C ALA A 185 -1.84 -0.58 -5.29
N LEU A 186 -3.12 -0.93 -5.20
CA LEU A 186 -4.22 0.00 -5.42
C LEU A 186 -5.49 -0.48 -4.68
N CYS A 187 -6.16 0.44 -4.00
CA CYS A 187 -7.50 0.22 -3.47
C CYS A 187 -8.55 0.80 -4.42
N LYS A 188 -9.28 -0.08 -5.11
CA LYS A 188 -10.38 0.33 -5.99
C LYS A 188 -11.40 -0.77 -6.13
N TYR A 189 -12.64 -0.40 -6.41
CA TYR A 189 -13.73 -1.35 -6.62
C TYR A 189 -14.00 -2.25 -5.41
N ASN A 190 -13.89 -1.71 -4.19
CA ASN A 190 -14.10 -2.42 -2.93
C ASN A 190 -13.15 -3.63 -2.72
N ARG A 191 -11.91 -3.51 -3.19
CA ARG A 191 -10.85 -4.51 -2.99
C ARG A 191 -9.48 -3.85 -2.85
N LEU A 192 -8.60 -4.52 -2.11
CA LEU A 192 -7.18 -4.24 -2.06
C LEU A 192 -6.52 -5.07 -3.16
N MET A 193 -5.79 -4.41 -4.05
CA MET A 193 -5.03 -5.05 -5.12
C MET A 193 -3.55 -4.88 -4.82
N VAL A 194 -2.80 -5.98 -4.66
CA VAL A 194 -1.41 -5.93 -4.22
C VAL A 194 -0.54 -6.79 -5.12
N THR A 195 0.49 -6.21 -5.74
CA THR A 195 1.47 -6.99 -6.51
C THR A 195 2.38 -7.75 -5.55
N SER A 196 2.60 -9.04 -5.80
CA SER A 196 3.46 -9.86 -4.96
C SER A 196 4.89 -9.30 -4.88
N PRO A 197 5.50 -9.25 -3.68
CA PRO A 197 6.90 -8.82 -3.51
C PRO A 197 7.89 -9.57 -4.40
N ARG A 198 7.57 -10.79 -4.84
CA ARG A 198 8.42 -11.60 -5.72
C ARG A 198 8.66 -10.97 -7.09
N ASP A 199 7.75 -10.09 -7.54
CA ASP A 199 7.88 -9.39 -8.81
C ASP A 199 8.94 -8.27 -8.77
N MET A 200 9.45 -7.95 -7.57
CA MET A 200 10.56 -7.01 -7.38
C MET A 200 11.90 -7.74 -7.18
N VAL A 201 13.01 -7.07 -7.50
CA VAL A 201 14.37 -7.59 -7.29
C VAL A 201 14.68 -7.73 -5.78
N TYR A 202 14.29 -6.73 -4.99
CA TYR A 202 14.58 -6.67 -3.55
C TYR A 202 13.33 -6.72 -2.67
N GLY A 203 12.15 -6.95 -3.25
CA GLY A 203 10.88 -6.70 -2.57
C GLY A 203 10.60 -5.21 -2.37
N TYR A 204 9.65 -4.91 -1.50
CA TYR A 204 9.22 -3.56 -1.10
C TYR A 204 8.46 -3.67 0.22
N SER A 205 8.10 -2.56 0.87
CA SER A 205 7.39 -2.52 2.17
C SER A 205 5.93 -2.99 2.09
N TRP A 206 5.70 -4.18 1.53
CA TRP A 206 4.41 -4.73 1.16
C TRP A 206 3.45 -4.89 2.32
N ALA A 207 3.98 -5.18 3.52
CA ALA A 207 3.18 -5.29 4.71
C ALA A 207 2.53 -3.94 5.09
N ASP A 208 3.27 -2.84 4.98
CA ASP A 208 2.74 -1.50 5.20
C ASP A 208 1.86 -1.07 4.04
N THR A 209 2.20 -1.44 2.80
CA THR A 209 1.35 -1.18 1.64
C THR A 209 -0.03 -1.81 1.80
N VAL A 210 -0.13 -3.05 2.29
CA VAL A 210 -1.44 -3.68 2.55
C VAL A 210 -2.24 -2.86 3.57
N ALA A 211 -1.60 -2.38 4.63
CA ALA A 211 -2.25 -1.52 5.62
C ALA A 211 -2.65 -0.15 5.03
N HIS A 212 -1.81 0.43 4.17
CA HIS A 212 -2.08 1.66 3.43
C HIS A 212 -3.35 1.53 2.57
N GLU A 213 -3.46 0.47 1.76
CA GLU A 213 -4.65 0.25 0.93
C GLU A 213 -5.90 -0.03 1.79
N LEU A 214 -5.75 -0.67 2.95
CA LEU A 214 -6.85 -0.86 3.88
C LEU A 214 -7.37 0.49 4.42
N VAL A 215 -6.50 1.46 4.70
CA VAL A 215 -6.92 2.81 5.11
C VAL A 215 -7.79 3.45 4.03
N HIS A 216 -7.37 3.40 2.76
CA HIS A 216 -8.17 3.92 1.65
C HIS A 216 -9.56 3.28 1.59
N LEU A 217 -9.65 1.96 1.73
CA LEU A 217 -10.94 1.27 1.74
C LEU A 217 -11.84 1.75 2.88
N LEU A 218 -11.29 1.83 4.10
CA LEU A 218 -12.05 2.20 5.29
C LEU A 218 -12.56 3.64 5.20
N ILE A 219 -11.73 4.59 4.75
CA ILE A 219 -12.16 6.00 4.63
C ILE A 219 -13.13 6.20 3.48
N THR A 220 -12.99 5.48 2.36
CA THR A 220 -13.98 5.49 1.27
C THR A 220 -15.34 5.01 1.78
N GLN A 221 -15.37 3.87 2.47
CA GLN A 221 -16.63 3.33 3.01
C GLN A 221 -17.25 4.22 4.08
N ARG A 222 -16.43 4.76 5.01
CA ARG A 222 -16.92 5.62 6.08
C ARG A 222 -17.55 6.91 5.55
N THR A 223 -16.95 7.49 4.52
CA THR A 223 -17.32 8.85 4.05
C THR A 223 -18.17 8.85 2.81
N TYR A 224 -18.50 7.69 2.24
CA TYR A 224 -19.12 7.56 0.92
C TYR A 224 -18.26 8.20 -0.19
N ASN A 225 -16.95 7.95 -0.12
CA ASN A 225 -15.95 8.45 -1.07
C ASN A 225 -15.87 9.98 -1.21
N GLN A 226 -16.06 10.70 -0.09
CA GLN A 226 -16.09 12.16 -0.06
C GLN A 226 -14.74 12.80 0.34
N VAL A 227 -13.77 11.99 0.78
CA VAL A 227 -12.43 12.48 1.13
C VAL A 227 -11.68 12.86 -0.16
N PRO A 228 -11.00 14.03 -0.24
CA PRO A 228 -10.17 14.37 -1.40
C PRO A 228 -8.87 13.58 -1.41
N ILE A 229 -8.21 13.52 -2.57
CA ILE A 229 -6.97 12.76 -2.78
C ILE A 229 -5.89 13.09 -1.74
N TRP A 230 -5.60 14.37 -1.47
CA TRP A 230 -4.52 14.72 -0.55
C TRP A 230 -4.75 14.19 0.89
N LEU A 231 -6.01 14.11 1.33
CA LEU A 231 -6.35 13.53 2.63
C LEU A 231 -6.41 12.01 2.60
N HIS A 232 -6.82 11.41 1.47
CA HIS A 232 -6.68 9.97 1.26
C HIS A 232 -5.23 9.54 1.52
N GLU A 233 -4.29 10.22 0.86
CA GLU A 233 -2.87 9.93 0.97
C GLU A 233 -2.30 10.30 2.33
N GLY A 234 -2.71 11.43 2.90
CA GLY A 234 -2.29 11.84 4.24
C GLY A 234 -2.67 10.84 5.31
N LEU A 235 -3.93 10.41 5.33
CA LEU A 235 -4.42 9.42 6.29
C LEU A 235 -3.76 8.06 6.07
N ALA A 236 -3.64 7.62 4.82
CA ALA A 236 -3.01 6.34 4.50
C ALA A 236 -1.53 6.33 4.89
N LYS A 237 -0.75 7.35 4.52
CA LYS A 237 0.67 7.48 4.92
C LYS A 237 0.86 7.60 6.43
N TYR A 238 -0.03 8.32 7.12
CA TYR A 238 0.06 8.46 8.57
C TYR A 238 -0.23 7.14 9.29
N LEU A 239 -1.17 6.34 8.78
CA LEU A 239 -1.69 5.16 9.47
C LEU A 239 -1.09 3.82 8.97
N GLU A 240 -0.35 3.79 7.85
CA GLU A 240 0.16 2.55 7.23
C GLU A 240 1.10 1.73 8.13
N THR A 241 1.72 2.34 9.14
CA THR A 241 2.60 1.66 10.10
C THR A 241 1.94 1.36 11.44
N ALA A 242 0.68 1.80 11.67
CA ALA A 242 0.00 1.68 12.95
C ALA A 242 -0.23 0.23 13.41
N TRP A 243 -0.16 -0.73 12.48
CA TRP A 243 -0.25 -2.15 12.77
C TRP A 243 1.02 -2.74 13.42
N ARG A 244 2.19 -2.10 13.22
CA ARG A 244 3.50 -2.60 13.69
C ARG A 244 3.61 -2.51 15.20
N GLU A 245 3.39 -1.31 15.75
CA GLU A 245 3.52 -1.00 17.17
C GLU A 245 2.52 0.11 17.57
N PRO A 246 1.98 0.07 18.80
CA PRO A 246 1.16 1.15 19.32
C PRO A 246 2.02 2.40 19.56
N GLY A 247 1.57 3.55 19.08
CA GLY A 247 2.28 4.82 19.26
C GLY A 247 1.94 5.87 18.23
N ARG A 248 2.64 6.99 18.31
CA ARG A 248 2.60 8.05 17.31
C ARG A 248 3.48 7.63 16.11
N PRO A 249 2.92 7.60 14.89
CA PRO A 249 3.70 7.36 13.67
C PRO A 249 4.84 8.37 13.50
N SER A 250 5.94 7.95 12.90
CA SER A 250 7.07 8.83 12.56
C SER A 250 7.28 8.89 11.06
N LEU A 251 7.67 10.06 10.57
CA LEU A 251 8.03 10.23 9.16
C LEU A 251 9.31 9.43 8.84
N GLU A 252 9.31 8.73 7.71
CA GLU A 252 10.49 8.02 7.22
C GLU A 252 11.66 9.00 7.02
N PRO A 253 12.92 8.63 7.34
CA PRO A 253 14.08 9.52 7.19
C PRO A 253 14.21 10.21 5.83
N ARG A 254 13.89 9.54 4.72
CA ARG A 254 13.92 10.14 3.37
C ARG A 254 12.83 11.16 3.14
N SER A 255 11.62 10.84 3.59
CA SER A 255 10.49 11.75 3.56
C SER A 255 10.76 12.99 4.42
N GLU A 256 11.45 12.80 5.56
CA GLU A 256 11.93 13.89 6.41
C GLU A 256 12.98 14.78 5.71
N ASP A 257 13.98 14.20 5.04
CA ASP A 257 14.98 14.97 4.26
C ASP A 257 14.34 15.75 3.10
N ARG A 258 13.41 15.13 2.37
CA ARG A 258 12.66 15.78 1.29
C ARG A 258 11.83 16.95 1.81
N LEU A 259 11.11 16.74 2.91
CA LEU A 259 10.35 17.81 3.53
C LEU A 259 11.27 18.92 4.04
N ALA A 260 12.42 18.58 4.63
CA ALA A 260 13.42 19.55 5.06
C ALA A 260 13.97 20.39 3.89
N LYS A 261 14.18 19.78 2.71
CA LYS A 261 14.54 20.48 1.46
C LYS A 261 13.44 21.47 1.08
N ALA A 262 12.20 21.00 0.95
CA ALA A 262 11.07 21.80 0.51
C ALA A 262 10.74 22.97 1.46
N VAL A 263 10.84 22.75 2.79
CA VAL A 263 10.66 23.80 3.80
C VAL A 263 11.76 24.85 3.68
N ALA A 264 13.02 24.44 3.49
CA ALA A 264 14.15 25.36 3.36
C ALA A 264 14.11 26.18 2.06
N SER A 265 13.74 25.57 0.93
CA SER A 265 13.61 26.24 -0.37
C SER A 265 12.28 26.98 -0.55
N ARG A 266 11.31 26.78 0.35
CA ARG A 266 9.92 27.28 0.26
C ARG A 266 9.17 26.72 -0.95
N GLU A 267 9.47 25.50 -1.34
CA GLU A 267 8.90 24.78 -2.48
C GLU A 267 7.94 23.68 -2.02
N LEU A 268 7.08 24.01 -1.05
CA LEU A 268 6.00 23.10 -0.64
C LEU A 268 4.95 22.96 -1.76
N ILE A 269 4.36 21.77 -1.89
CA ILE A 269 3.32 21.47 -2.87
C ILE A 269 1.97 21.97 -2.33
N SER A 270 1.17 22.62 -3.19
CA SER A 270 -0.17 23.05 -2.79
C SER A 270 -1.14 21.87 -2.80
N PHE A 271 -2.15 21.90 -1.91
CA PHE A 271 -3.18 20.85 -1.87
C PHE A 271 -3.94 20.73 -3.20
N GLU A 272 -4.12 21.83 -3.93
CA GLU A 272 -4.75 21.83 -5.25
C GLU A 272 -3.92 21.09 -6.30
N ALA A 273 -2.58 21.19 -6.24
CA ALA A 273 -1.68 20.54 -7.19
C ALA A 273 -1.65 19.00 -7.02
N MET A 274 -2.06 18.51 -5.84
CA MET A 274 -2.17 17.09 -5.53
C MET A 274 -3.41 16.43 -6.17
N SER A 275 -4.34 17.24 -6.70
CA SER A 275 -5.55 16.79 -7.40
C SER A 275 -5.34 16.81 -8.92
N PRO A 276 -5.86 15.85 -9.69
CA PRO A 276 -6.72 14.72 -9.30
C PRO A 276 -5.94 13.45 -8.89
N SER A 277 -4.61 13.50 -8.80
CA SER A 277 -3.77 12.38 -8.35
C SER A 277 -2.34 12.85 -8.06
N MET A 278 -1.71 12.31 -7.01
CA MET A 278 -0.28 12.52 -6.72
C MET A 278 0.63 12.07 -7.87
N ALA A 279 0.21 11.06 -8.63
CA ALA A 279 0.99 10.54 -9.75
C ALA A 279 1.08 11.52 -10.94
N LYS A 280 0.26 12.58 -10.95
CA LYS A 280 0.30 13.63 -11.99
C LYS A 280 1.21 14.81 -11.64
N LEU A 281 1.87 14.78 -10.48
CA LEU A 281 2.88 15.77 -10.10
C LEU A 281 4.09 15.68 -11.07
N PRO A 282 4.82 16.79 -11.27
CA PRO A 282 5.79 16.92 -12.36
C PRO A 282 7.01 15.99 -12.23
N SER A 283 7.24 15.39 -11.07
CA SER A 283 8.34 14.46 -10.83
C SER A 283 8.04 13.51 -9.66
N GLN A 284 8.77 12.39 -9.58
CA GLN A 284 8.74 11.50 -8.41
C GLN A 284 9.16 12.22 -7.12
N GLU A 285 10.10 13.17 -7.21
CA GLU A 285 10.52 13.99 -6.08
C GLU A 285 9.37 14.88 -5.58
N ALA A 286 8.62 15.53 -6.48
CA ALA A 286 7.45 16.32 -6.12
C ALA A 286 6.36 15.47 -5.45
N ALA A 287 6.08 14.27 -5.98
CA ALA A 287 5.14 13.34 -5.38
C ALA A 287 5.58 12.88 -3.97
N ALA A 288 6.85 12.54 -3.79
CA ALA A 288 7.40 12.17 -2.50
C ALA A 288 7.35 13.31 -1.46
N THR A 289 7.61 14.54 -1.89
CA THR A 289 7.46 15.73 -1.03
C THR A 289 6.00 15.91 -0.62
N ALA A 290 5.05 15.78 -1.56
CA ALA A 290 3.62 15.87 -1.26
C ALA A 290 3.19 14.81 -0.22
N PHE A 291 3.65 13.56 -0.33
CA PHE A 291 3.38 12.53 0.68
C PHE A 291 3.89 12.91 2.07
N ALA A 292 5.10 13.47 2.16
CA ALA A 292 5.66 13.92 3.43
C ALA A 292 4.86 15.09 4.03
N GLU A 293 4.40 16.03 3.20
CA GLU A 293 3.54 17.14 3.63
C GLU A 293 2.22 16.65 4.21
N VAL A 294 1.48 15.82 3.46
CA VAL A 294 0.16 15.36 3.91
C VAL A 294 0.25 14.47 5.15
N PHE A 295 1.32 13.70 5.32
CA PHE A 295 1.61 13.01 6.58
C PHE A 295 1.67 14.00 7.76
N THR A 296 2.43 15.08 7.61
CA THR A 296 2.59 16.06 8.70
C THR A 296 1.31 16.86 8.97
N VAL A 297 0.40 16.97 8.02
CA VAL A 297 -0.93 17.56 8.27
C VAL A 297 -1.71 16.69 9.25
N ILE A 298 -1.80 15.38 9.00
CA ILE A 298 -2.53 14.46 9.89
C ILE A 298 -1.86 14.38 11.26
N ASP A 299 -0.53 14.32 11.28
CA ASP A 299 0.24 14.37 12.52
C ASP A 299 -0.02 15.66 13.31
N TRP A 300 -0.02 16.82 12.64
CA TRP A 300 -0.31 18.10 13.29
C TRP A 300 -1.72 18.14 13.87
N LEU A 301 -2.73 17.66 13.13
CA LEU A 301 -4.12 17.60 13.58
C LEU A 301 -4.24 16.73 14.84
N THR A 302 -3.68 15.53 14.84
CA THR A 302 -3.76 14.61 15.99
C THR A 302 -3.02 15.14 17.22
N VAL A 303 -1.90 15.84 17.05
CA VAL A 303 -1.14 16.43 18.15
C VAL A 303 -1.84 17.63 18.78
N HIS A 304 -2.47 18.49 17.99
CA HIS A 304 -3.06 19.75 18.47
C HIS A 304 -4.55 19.63 18.83
N HIS A 305 -5.27 18.70 18.21
CA HIS A 305 -6.71 18.53 18.36
C HIS A 305 -7.11 17.17 18.95
N GLY A 306 -6.13 16.32 19.31
CA GLY A 306 -6.37 15.03 19.94
C GLY A 306 -6.60 13.88 18.94
N PRO A 307 -6.60 12.64 19.42
CA PRO A 307 -6.75 11.45 18.57
C PRO A 307 -8.10 11.39 17.85
N GLU A 308 -9.15 12.02 18.38
CA GLU A 308 -10.50 12.08 17.81
C GLU A 308 -10.58 12.96 16.56
N ALA A 309 -9.58 13.82 16.31
CA ALA A 309 -9.56 14.75 15.18
C ALA A 309 -9.74 14.07 13.82
N ILE A 310 -9.17 12.86 13.64
CA ILE A 310 -9.36 12.06 12.42
C ILE A 310 -10.84 11.64 12.31
N GLY A 311 -11.44 11.24 13.43
CA GLY A 311 -12.85 10.91 13.56
C GLY A 311 -13.76 12.02 13.07
N GLU A 312 -13.59 13.20 13.67
CA GLU A 312 -14.41 14.39 13.39
C GLU A 312 -14.24 14.89 11.95
N LEU A 313 -13.01 14.83 11.42
CA LEU A 313 -12.72 15.19 10.03
C LEU A 313 -13.51 14.32 9.05
N LEU A 314 -13.51 13.01 9.28
CA LEU A 314 -14.20 12.05 8.41
C LEU A 314 -15.73 12.16 8.55
N ASP A 315 -16.25 12.45 9.75
CA ASP A 315 -17.69 12.68 9.96
C ASP A 315 -18.17 13.96 9.24
N ALA A 316 -17.37 15.03 9.28
CA ALA A 316 -17.63 16.26 8.53
C ALA A 316 -17.72 16.00 7.02
N MET A 317 -16.79 15.21 6.47
CA MET A 317 -16.79 14.85 5.04
C MET A 317 -17.93 13.91 4.66
N ALA A 318 -18.26 12.94 5.52
CA ALA A 318 -19.41 12.06 5.32
C ALA A 318 -20.73 12.85 5.28
N ALA A 319 -20.80 13.98 6.00
CA ALA A 319 -21.91 14.92 5.97
C ALA A 319 -21.92 15.84 4.73
N GLY A 320 -20.94 15.72 3.84
CA GLY A 320 -20.85 16.47 2.58
C GLY A 320 -20.11 17.80 2.67
N LYS A 321 -19.42 18.08 3.78
CA LYS A 321 -18.52 19.24 3.86
C LYS A 321 -17.31 19.04 2.95
N THR A 322 -16.85 20.13 2.37
CA THR A 322 -15.56 20.18 1.67
C THR A 322 -14.40 19.94 2.65
N ASP A 323 -13.23 19.64 2.11
CA ASP A 323 -12.00 19.49 2.89
C ASP A 323 -11.64 20.74 3.70
N ARG A 324 -11.85 21.91 3.11
CA ARG A 324 -11.71 23.20 3.79
C ARG A 324 -12.65 23.30 4.97
N GLU A 325 -13.95 23.14 4.77
CA GLU A 325 -14.96 23.23 5.83
C GLU A 325 -14.77 22.17 6.93
N ALA A 326 -14.31 20.96 6.57
CA ALA A 326 -14.03 19.90 7.51
C ALA A 326 -12.83 20.25 8.42
N ILE A 327 -11.74 20.76 7.85
CA ILE A 327 -10.60 21.26 8.62
C ILE A 327 -11.00 22.43 9.52
N GLU A 328 -11.84 23.36 9.03
CA GLU A 328 -12.34 24.46 9.86
C GLU A 328 -13.20 23.95 11.03
N THR A 329 -13.98 22.89 10.82
CA THR A 329 -14.80 22.26 11.86
C THR A 329 -13.94 21.67 12.96
N VAL A 330 -12.89 20.91 12.62
CA VAL A 330 -12.00 20.26 13.59
C VAL A 330 -11.10 21.27 14.29
N THR A 331 -10.54 22.22 13.54
CA THR A 331 -9.50 23.11 14.07
C THR A 331 -10.05 24.38 14.71
N SER A 332 -11.30 24.76 14.41
CA SER A 332 -11.86 26.08 14.70
C SER A 332 -11.04 27.25 14.11
N LEU A 333 -10.15 26.98 13.16
CA LEU A 333 -9.39 27.97 12.40
C LEU A 333 -9.96 28.04 10.99
N SER A 334 -9.98 29.22 10.35
CA SER A 334 -10.20 29.25 8.90
C SER A 334 -9.12 28.45 8.18
N PHE A 335 -9.43 27.89 7.02
CA PHE A 335 -8.47 27.03 6.30
C PHE A 335 -7.14 27.76 6.03
N ALA A 336 -7.19 29.03 5.63
CA ALA A 336 -6.01 29.85 5.42
C ALA A 336 -5.19 30.10 6.71
N ARG A 337 -5.85 30.14 7.87
CA ARG A 337 -5.15 30.26 9.16
C ARG A 337 -4.54 28.92 9.58
N PHE A 338 -5.26 27.82 9.42
CA PHE A 338 -4.73 26.47 9.59
C PHE A 338 -3.46 26.27 8.75
N GLU A 339 -3.52 26.55 7.45
CA GLU A 339 -2.40 26.33 6.53
C GLU A 339 -1.15 27.12 6.94
N ARG A 340 -1.32 28.39 7.35
CA ARG A 340 -0.21 29.21 7.87
C ARG A 340 0.36 28.65 9.16
N THR A 341 -0.49 28.21 10.09
CA THR A 341 -0.06 27.67 11.38
C THR A 341 0.67 26.33 11.21
N TRP A 342 0.17 25.45 10.35
CA TRP A 342 0.84 24.19 10.01
C TRP A 342 2.19 24.45 9.33
N LYS A 343 2.27 25.34 8.33
CA LYS A 343 3.56 25.70 7.69
C LYS A 343 4.57 26.29 8.69
N ALA A 344 4.10 27.08 9.67
CA ALA A 344 4.95 27.57 10.76
C ALA A 344 5.44 26.43 11.67
N HIS A 345 4.59 25.43 11.95
CA HIS A 345 4.97 24.24 12.70
C HIS A 345 6.09 23.44 12.00
N LEU A 346 6.02 23.27 10.67
CA LEU A 346 7.06 22.57 9.90
C LEU A 346 8.45 23.17 10.11
N SER A 347 8.55 24.51 10.12
CA SER A 347 9.81 25.22 10.37
C SER A 347 10.39 24.94 11.76
N GLY A 348 9.54 24.57 12.73
CA GLY A 348 9.93 24.27 14.11
C GLY A 348 10.25 22.81 14.40
N LEU A 349 10.02 21.89 13.47
CA LEU A 349 10.19 20.43 13.68
C LEU A 349 11.65 19.99 13.79
N GLY A 350 12.63 20.81 13.40
CA GLY A 350 14.04 20.42 13.38
C GLY A 350 14.31 19.27 12.39
N LEU A 351 13.64 19.28 11.23
CA LEU A 351 13.69 18.22 10.23
C LEU A 351 15.13 17.89 9.82
N ARG A 352 15.47 16.60 9.85
CA ARG A 352 16.81 16.12 9.53
C ARG A 352 17.08 16.12 8.03
N ARG A 353 18.25 16.63 7.65
CA ARG A 353 18.80 16.51 6.30
C ARG A 353 19.69 15.28 6.20
N LEU A 354 19.58 14.55 5.10
CA LEU A 354 20.39 13.39 4.79
C LEU A 354 21.35 13.76 3.64
N ASP A 355 22.63 13.42 3.83
CA ASP A 355 23.62 13.48 2.76
C ASP A 355 23.69 12.11 2.08
N HIS A 356 23.23 12.05 0.84
CA HIS A 356 23.06 10.80 0.15
C HIS A 356 23.09 10.95 -1.37
N PRO A 357 24.02 10.27 -2.06
CA PRO A 357 24.32 10.53 -3.47
C PRO A 357 23.52 9.68 -4.47
N PHE A 358 22.50 8.92 -4.04
CA PHE A 358 21.75 8.02 -4.93
C PHE A 358 20.24 8.14 -4.76
N ASP A 359 19.50 7.80 -5.81
CA ASP A 359 18.04 7.75 -5.79
C ASP A 359 17.58 6.28 -5.76
N MET A 360 16.72 5.93 -4.80
CA MET A 360 16.19 4.58 -4.70
C MET A 360 14.84 4.53 -5.38
N ARG A 361 14.76 3.70 -6.42
CA ARG A 361 13.50 3.31 -7.04
C ARG A 361 13.26 1.81 -6.88
N LEU A 362 12.01 1.41 -7.05
CA LEU A 362 11.68 0.00 -7.19
C LEU A 362 12.34 -0.57 -8.44
N LEU A 363 12.84 -1.81 -8.32
CA LEU A 363 13.47 -2.56 -9.40
C LEU A 363 12.60 -3.77 -9.71
N PHE A 364 12.06 -3.83 -10.92
CA PHE A 364 11.13 -4.88 -11.35
C PHE A 364 11.91 -6.07 -11.90
N ARG A 365 11.59 -7.28 -11.43
CA ARG A 365 12.23 -8.50 -11.90
C ARG A 365 11.93 -8.71 -13.40
N GLY A 366 12.93 -9.15 -14.15
CA GLY A 366 12.82 -9.35 -15.60
C GLY A 366 13.00 -8.07 -16.43
N HIS A 367 12.96 -6.89 -15.79
CA HIS A 367 13.25 -5.60 -16.42
C HIS A 367 14.55 -4.99 -15.88
N ASP A 368 14.73 -5.00 -14.55
CA ASP A 368 15.88 -4.46 -13.85
C ASP A 368 16.74 -5.57 -13.22
N THR A 369 18.01 -5.25 -12.96
CA THR A 369 18.99 -6.17 -12.36
C THR A 369 19.88 -5.45 -11.33
N GLN A 370 20.76 -6.20 -10.65
CA GLN A 370 21.81 -5.60 -9.82
C GLN A 370 22.74 -4.68 -10.63
N ALA A 371 22.91 -4.91 -11.94
CA ALA A 371 23.67 -4.02 -12.81
C ALA A 371 22.96 -2.67 -12.97
N THR A 372 21.62 -2.67 -13.05
CA THR A 372 20.81 -1.46 -13.08
C THR A 372 21.00 -0.63 -11.80
N GLU A 373 21.05 -1.27 -10.64
CA GLU A 373 21.35 -0.59 -9.37
C GLU A 373 22.77 -0.02 -9.36
N LEU A 374 23.76 -0.76 -9.89
CA LEU A 374 25.15 -0.29 -9.98
C LEU A 374 25.27 0.96 -10.86
N GLU A 375 24.51 1.05 -11.95
CA GLU A 375 24.47 2.20 -12.85
C GLU A 375 23.98 3.49 -12.16
N MET A 376 23.19 3.38 -11.08
CA MET A 376 22.73 4.53 -10.27
C MET A 376 23.85 5.22 -9.49
N ILE A 377 25.02 4.58 -9.36
CA ILE A 377 26.19 5.21 -8.71
C ILE A 377 26.92 6.04 -9.76
N GLU A 378 26.73 7.36 -9.77
CA GLU A 378 27.30 8.30 -10.76
C GLU A 378 28.81 8.13 -11.00
N ALA A 379 29.58 7.90 -9.93
CA ALA A 379 31.03 7.77 -10.00
C ALA A 379 31.48 6.49 -10.71
N LYS A 380 31.85 6.61 -12.00
CA LYS A 380 32.37 5.50 -12.84
C LYS A 380 33.53 4.74 -12.19
N GLU A 381 34.40 5.45 -11.47
CA GLU A 381 35.53 4.84 -10.77
C GLU A 381 35.06 3.97 -9.59
N ALA A 382 34.08 4.44 -8.80
CA ALA A 382 33.47 3.63 -7.75
C ALA A 382 32.83 2.36 -8.32
N ARG A 383 32.12 2.47 -9.45
CA ARG A 383 31.53 1.31 -10.14
C ARG A 383 32.59 0.28 -10.54
N ARG A 384 33.75 0.73 -11.01
CA ARG A 384 34.88 -0.16 -11.36
C ARG A 384 35.43 -0.92 -10.15
N TRP A 385 35.61 -0.23 -9.03
CA TRP A 385 36.07 -0.86 -7.78
C TRP A 385 35.05 -1.85 -7.22
N ILE A 386 33.75 -1.55 -7.30
CA ILE A 386 32.68 -2.49 -6.95
C ILE A 386 32.74 -3.73 -7.83
N TRP A 387 32.82 -3.56 -9.14
CA TRP A 387 32.93 -4.68 -10.06
C TRP A 387 34.15 -5.57 -9.75
N LEU A 388 35.32 -4.97 -9.48
CA LEU A 388 36.51 -5.74 -9.11
C LEU A 388 36.32 -6.50 -7.79
N GLY A 389 35.69 -5.86 -6.79
CA GLY A 389 35.31 -6.50 -5.55
C GLY A 389 34.38 -7.70 -5.77
N ASP A 390 33.39 -7.56 -6.66
CA ASP A 390 32.47 -8.64 -7.03
C ASP A 390 33.23 -9.82 -7.68
N GLN A 391 34.17 -9.55 -8.59
CA GLN A 391 35.01 -10.59 -9.21
C GLN A 391 35.88 -11.32 -8.18
N LEU A 392 36.40 -10.62 -7.17
CA LEU A 392 37.20 -11.21 -6.10
C LEU A 392 36.33 -12.02 -5.13
N GLN A 393 35.12 -11.55 -4.85
CA GLN A 393 34.14 -12.24 -4.03
C GLN A 393 33.70 -13.56 -4.66
N LEU A 394 33.49 -13.60 -5.99
CA LEU A 394 33.19 -14.83 -6.73
C LEU A 394 34.31 -15.86 -6.63
N LYS A 395 35.55 -15.41 -6.46
CA LYS A 395 36.73 -16.26 -6.20
C LYS A 395 36.98 -16.53 -4.70
N GLU A 396 35.99 -16.21 -3.85
CA GLU A 396 36.03 -16.35 -2.39
C GLU A 396 37.15 -15.57 -1.67
N ARG A 397 37.75 -14.58 -2.34
CA ARG A 397 38.84 -13.76 -1.80
C ARG A 397 38.30 -12.62 -0.95
N SER A 398 37.66 -12.94 0.18
CA SER A 398 36.89 -11.98 0.99
C SER A 398 37.70 -10.76 1.46
N LEU A 399 38.95 -10.93 1.88
CA LEU A 399 39.80 -9.79 2.29
C LEU A 399 40.17 -8.89 1.11
N ALA A 400 40.46 -9.46 -0.06
CA ALA A 400 40.77 -8.68 -1.25
C ALA A 400 39.53 -7.93 -1.74
N ALA A 401 38.38 -8.61 -1.82
CA ALA A 401 37.11 -7.99 -2.18
C ALA A 401 36.76 -6.81 -1.25
N LEU A 402 36.92 -6.99 0.07
CA LEU A 402 36.71 -5.93 1.05
C LEU A 402 37.57 -4.69 0.78
N ARG A 403 38.85 -4.87 0.43
CA ARG A 403 39.73 -3.73 0.11
C ARG A 403 39.26 -2.97 -1.13
N GLU A 404 38.79 -3.67 -2.16
CA GLU A 404 38.28 -3.01 -3.36
C GLU A 404 36.96 -2.28 -3.09
N TYR A 405 36.06 -2.87 -2.30
CA TYR A 405 34.84 -2.18 -1.86
C TYR A 405 35.15 -0.96 -0.98
N GLN A 406 36.20 -0.99 -0.15
CA GLN A 406 36.60 0.16 0.66
C GLN A 406 37.08 1.33 -0.21
N LYS A 407 37.82 1.07 -1.29
CA LYS A 407 38.17 2.11 -2.29
C LYS A 407 36.91 2.69 -2.96
N ALA A 408 35.94 1.83 -3.30
CA ALA A 408 34.66 2.31 -3.82
C ALA A 408 33.94 3.22 -2.82
N ARG A 409 33.99 2.89 -1.52
CA ARG A 409 33.34 3.66 -0.45
C ARG A 409 33.99 5.03 -0.22
N GLU A 410 35.30 5.13 -0.40
CA GLU A 410 36.01 6.42 -0.35
C GLU A 410 35.53 7.39 -1.43
N ILE A 411 35.06 6.88 -2.57
CA ILE A 411 34.57 7.68 -3.69
C ILE A 411 33.05 7.90 -3.62
N ALA A 412 32.27 6.83 -3.41
CA ALA A 412 30.81 6.87 -3.45
C ALA A 412 30.16 7.24 -2.10
N GLY A 413 30.94 7.27 -1.02
CA GLY A 413 30.44 7.57 0.32
C GLY A 413 29.96 6.35 1.11
N SER A 414 29.74 6.58 2.41
CA SER A 414 29.38 5.52 3.37
C SER A 414 27.89 5.21 3.44
N SER A 415 27.02 6.00 2.79
CA SER A 415 25.57 5.85 2.85
C SER A 415 24.99 4.94 1.76
N VAL A 416 25.78 4.46 0.79
CA VAL A 416 25.34 3.59 -0.33
C VAL A 416 25.01 2.14 0.12
N PRO A 417 23.74 1.67 0.12
CA PRO A 417 23.25 0.45 0.72
C PRO A 417 23.82 -0.78 0.06
N MET A 418 23.76 -0.87 -1.27
CA MET A 418 24.36 -1.99 -1.99
C MET A 418 25.84 -2.15 -1.65
N LEU A 419 26.58 -1.05 -1.60
CA LEU A 419 28.01 -1.06 -1.29
C LEU A 419 28.27 -1.43 0.18
N GLN A 420 27.54 -0.84 1.13
CA GLN A 420 27.70 -1.20 2.54
C GLN A 420 27.25 -2.64 2.82
N ALA A 421 26.22 -3.15 2.12
CA ALA A 421 25.81 -4.55 2.20
C ALA A 421 26.92 -5.48 1.69
N LYS A 422 27.56 -5.16 0.56
CA LYS A 422 28.72 -5.91 0.05
C LYS A 422 29.89 -5.88 1.04
N ILE A 423 30.23 -4.72 1.60
CA ILE A 423 31.27 -4.56 2.63
C ILE A 423 30.95 -5.41 3.87
N ALA A 424 29.75 -5.27 4.41
CA ALA A 424 29.33 -5.99 5.61
C ALA A 424 29.32 -7.50 5.41
N LYS A 425 28.86 -7.98 4.24
CA LYS A 425 28.93 -9.41 3.87
C LYS A 425 30.36 -9.93 3.91
N MET A 426 31.34 -9.16 3.43
CA MET A 426 32.76 -9.56 3.52
C MET A 426 33.27 -9.53 4.96
N LEU A 427 32.89 -8.52 5.75
CA LEU A 427 33.27 -8.42 7.16
C LEU A 427 32.70 -9.56 8.02
N ILE A 428 31.45 -9.98 7.77
CA ILE A 428 30.82 -11.14 8.40
C ILE A 428 31.61 -12.42 8.10
N ARG A 429 31.98 -12.66 6.83
CA ARG A 429 32.81 -13.81 6.42
C ARG A 429 34.17 -13.83 7.12
N LEU A 430 34.73 -12.65 7.39
CA LEU A 430 36.00 -12.48 8.10
C LEU A 430 35.83 -12.47 9.63
N GLN A 431 34.62 -12.72 10.17
CA GLN A 431 34.29 -12.67 11.61
C GLN A 431 34.53 -11.29 12.26
N ARG A 432 34.54 -10.21 11.46
CA ARG A 432 34.71 -8.82 11.91
C ARG A 432 33.34 -8.19 12.17
N LEU A 433 32.58 -8.78 13.08
CA LEU A 433 31.14 -8.49 13.30
C LEU A 433 30.88 -7.03 13.71
N LYS A 434 31.71 -6.47 14.60
CA LYS A 434 31.60 -5.07 15.03
C LYS A 434 31.73 -4.10 13.85
N GLU A 435 32.73 -4.32 13.00
CA GLU A 435 32.94 -3.48 11.81
C GLU A 435 31.82 -3.66 10.79
N ALA A 436 31.26 -4.88 10.66
CA ALA A 436 30.12 -5.13 9.78
C ALA A 436 28.90 -4.29 10.21
N ARG A 437 28.61 -4.28 11.52
CA ARG A 437 27.53 -3.46 12.09
C ARG A 437 27.79 -1.98 11.84
N GLU A 438 28.99 -1.48 12.15
CA GLU A 438 29.36 -0.07 11.94
C GLU A 438 29.26 0.35 10.47
N ALA A 439 29.61 -0.52 9.52
CA ALA A 439 29.49 -0.25 8.09
C ALA A 439 28.03 -0.13 7.62
N LEU A 440 27.10 -0.87 8.22
CA LEU A 440 25.68 -0.87 7.82
C LEU A 440 24.91 0.36 8.33
N MET A 441 25.30 0.93 9.47
CA MET A 441 24.54 2.00 10.14
C MET A 441 24.30 3.25 9.27
N PRO A 442 25.28 3.81 8.53
CA PRO A 442 25.03 4.99 7.71
C PRO A 442 24.04 4.72 6.57
N ALA A 443 24.12 3.54 5.93
CA ALA A 443 23.18 3.15 4.90
C ALA A 443 21.77 2.91 5.46
N LEU A 444 21.66 2.29 6.65
CA LEU A 444 20.37 2.01 7.29
C LEU A 444 19.62 3.30 7.62
N ARG A 445 20.33 4.36 8.02
CA ARG A 445 19.72 5.66 8.31
C ARG A 445 19.02 6.27 7.11
N VAL A 446 19.46 5.95 5.89
CA VAL A 446 18.86 6.53 4.68
C VAL A 446 17.99 5.55 3.92
N ALA A 447 18.28 4.26 3.98
CA ALA A 447 17.52 3.22 3.28
C ALA A 447 17.10 2.10 4.25
N PRO A 448 16.23 2.39 5.24
CA PRO A 448 15.82 1.38 6.22
C PRO A 448 15.14 0.17 5.57
N ASP A 449 14.48 0.38 4.43
CA ASP A 449 13.74 -0.64 3.69
C ASP A 449 14.58 -1.32 2.58
N TYR A 450 15.89 -1.06 2.50
CA TYR A 450 16.78 -1.83 1.61
C TYR A 450 17.04 -3.21 2.22
N VAL A 451 16.32 -4.23 1.76
CA VAL A 451 16.22 -5.58 2.36
C VAL A 451 17.55 -6.21 2.82
N LEU A 452 18.65 -5.95 2.11
CA LEU A 452 19.95 -6.50 2.47
C LEU A 452 20.53 -5.92 3.77
N LEU A 453 20.19 -4.69 4.15
CA LEU A 453 20.69 -4.08 5.40
C LEU A 453 20.12 -4.79 6.64
N PRO A 454 18.78 -4.90 6.84
CA PRO A 454 18.24 -5.64 7.98
C PRO A 454 18.64 -7.12 7.90
N LEU A 455 18.72 -7.74 6.72
CA LEU A 455 19.20 -9.12 6.60
C LEU A 455 20.60 -9.30 7.20
N LEU A 456 21.56 -8.45 6.83
CA LEU A 456 22.94 -8.54 7.30
C LEU A 456 23.07 -8.13 8.78
N LEU A 457 22.30 -7.15 9.26
CA LEU A 457 22.25 -6.81 10.68
C LEU A 457 21.68 -7.97 11.52
N GLY A 458 20.64 -8.64 11.03
CA GLY A 458 20.10 -9.83 11.67
C GLY A 458 21.11 -10.97 11.73
N GLN A 459 21.87 -11.20 10.66
CA GLN A 459 22.97 -12.18 10.65
C GLN A 459 24.07 -11.83 11.64
N VAL A 460 24.49 -10.56 11.71
CA VAL A 460 25.46 -10.08 12.70
C VAL A 460 24.93 -10.33 14.11
N ALA A 461 23.69 -9.94 14.41
CA ALA A 461 23.07 -10.14 15.72
C ALA A 461 22.97 -11.64 16.08
N ALA A 462 22.60 -12.50 15.13
CA ALA A 462 22.53 -13.94 15.33
C ALA A 462 23.91 -14.55 15.65
N LEU A 463 24.97 -14.12 14.95
CA LEU A 463 26.36 -14.54 15.23
C LEU A 463 26.87 -14.01 16.58
N GLU A 464 26.34 -12.88 17.04
CA GLU A 464 26.59 -12.34 18.39
C GLU A 464 25.71 -13.01 19.48
N ASN A 465 24.90 -14.02 19.14
CA ASN A 465 23.89 -14.66 20.01
C ASN A 465 22.82 -13.71 20.57
N LYS A 466 22.60 -12.56 19.90
CA LYS A 466 21.55 -11.58 20.23
C LYS A 466 20.26 -11.95 19.50
N HIS A 467 19.65 -13.08 19.86
CA HIS A 467 18.52 -13.65 19.13
C HIS A 467 17.29 -12.73 19.07
N ALA A 468 17.02 -11.94 20.12
CA ALA A 468 15.90 -10.99 20.12
C ALA A 468 16.09 -9.86 19.09
N GLU A 469 17.31 -9.34 18.96
CA GLU A 469 17.67 -8.34 17.94
C GLU A 469 17.65 -8.95 16.53
N ALA A 470 18.19 -10.17 16.39
CA ALA A 470 18.14 -10.91 15.13
C ALA A 470 16.70 -11.11 14.64
N ARG A 471 15.78 -11.48 15.55
CA ARG A 471 14.35 -11.62 15.25
C ARG A 471 13.78 -10.32 14.66
N GLN A 472 14.01 -9.17 15.30
CA GLN A 472 13.48 -7.89 14.83
C GLN A 472 13.93 -7.57 13.39
N HIS A 473 15.22 -7.76 13.11
CA HIS A 473 15.77 -7.53 11.79
C HIS A 473 15.27 -8.52 10.75
N PHE A 474 15.21 -9.81 11.07
CA PHE A 474 14.71 -10.81 10.14
C PHE A 474 13.21 -10.70 9.87
N GLU A 475 12.40 -10.34 10.87
CA GLU A 475 10.98 -10.03 10.66
C GLU A 475 10.81 -8.78 9.78
N GLN A 476 11.73 -7.81 9.85
CA GLN A 476 11.76 -6.71 8.90
C GLN A 476 12.04 -7.20 7.47
N VAL A 477 12.94 -8.17 7.29
CA VAL A 477 13.16 -8.79 5.97
C VAL A 477 11.87 -9.43 5.46
N ILE A 478 11.12 -10.17 6.27
CA ILE A 478 9.82 -10.75 5.87
C ILE A 478 8.82 -9.67 5.41
N ARG A 479 8.79 -8.51 6.09
CA ARG A 479 7.94 -7.37 5.70
C ARG A 479 8.36 -6.69 4.40
N LEU A 480 9.56 -6.96 3.91
CA LEU A 480 10.12 -6.40 2.67
C LEU A 480 10.11 -7.43 1.52
N ASN A 481 10.63 -8.62 1.78
CA ASN A 481 10.70 -9.72 0.84
C ASN A 481 10.64 -11.07 1.58
N PRO A 482 9.47 -11.73 1.61
CA PRO A 482 9.34 -13.05 2.21
C PRO A 482 9.83 -14.17 1.27
N PHE A 483 10.16 -13.91 0.01
CA PHE A 483 10.49 -14.97 -0.96
C PHE A 483 11.97 -15.40 -0.95
N ASP A 484 12.79 -14.85 -0.06
CA ASP A 484 14.15 -15.33 0.16
C ASP A 484 14.09 -16.63 0.97
N VAL A 485 14.50 -17.76 0.40
CA VAL A 485 14.48 -19.08 1.09
C VAL A 485 15.33 -19.08 2.35
N ASP A 486 16.45 -18.34 2.35
CA ASP A 486 17.41 -18.37 3.44
C ASP A 486 16.87 -17.65 4.68
N ILE A 487 16.02 -16.64 4.51
CA ILE A 487 15.46 -15.88 5.64
C ILE A 487 14.63 -16.76 6.57
N HIS A 488 13.86 -17.68 6.02
CA HIS A 488 13.01 -18.58 6.78
C HIS A 488 13.85 -19.57 7.61
N GLY A 489 14.97 -20.05 7.08
CA GLY A 489 15.91 -20.87 7.84
C GLY A 489 16.60 -20.09 8.96
N LEU A 490 16.92 -18.82 8.73
CA LEU A 490 17.49 -17.93 9.74
C LEU A 490 16.47 -17.60 10.85
N LEU A 491 15.22 -17.32 10.49
CA LEU A 491 14.13 -17.06 11.44
C LEU A 491 13.79 -18.32 12.23
N ALA A 492 13.70 -19.49 11.61
CA ALA A 492 13.42 -20.74 12.30
C ALA A 492 14.44 -20.99 13.43
N LYS A 493 15.73 -20.88 13.13
CA LYS A 493 16.81 -21.00 14.13
C LYS A 493 16.73 -19.93 15.22
N THR A 494 16.37 -18.70 14.84
CA THR A 494 16.23 -17.58 15.78
C THR A 494 15.06 -17.82 16.73
N TYR A 495 13.91 -18.25 16.22
CA TYR A 495 12.74 -18.61 17.02
C TYR A 495 13.00 -19.82 17.92
N GLU A 496 13.74 -20.84 17.45
CA GLU A 496 14.18 -21.95 18.29
C GLU A 496 15.02 -21.48 19.49
N ALA A 497 16.00 -20.61 19.24
CA ALA A 497 16.86 -20.05 20.29
C ALA A 497 16.06 -19.19 21.30
N LEU A 498 14.95 -18.60 20.87
CA LEU A 498 14.01 -17.85 21.72
C LEU A 498 12.94 -18.74 22.39
N GLY A 499 12.86 -20.03 22.05
CA GLY A 499 11.84 -20.95 22.56
C GLY A 499 10.47 -20.85 21.87
N GLU A 500 10.35 -20.08 20.79
CA GLU A 500 9.12 -19.79 20.04
C GLU A 500 8.81 -20.89 19.01
N ARG A 501 8.57 -22.12 19.49
CA ARG A 501 8.47 -23.33 18.65
C ARG A 501 7.46 -23.27 17.52
N ALA A 502 6.27 -22.70 17.76
CA ALA A 502 5.22 -22.60 16.74
C ALA A 502 5.63 -21.69 15.57
N LEU A 503 6.31 -20.58 15.87
CA LEU A 503 6.85 -19.68 14.84
C LEU A 503 8.01 -20.35 14.10
N ALA A 504 8.90 -21.07 14.81
CA ALA A 504 9.98 -21.81 14.18
C ALA A 504 9.47 -22.85 13.16
N GLU A 505 8.38 -23.55 13.48
CA GLU A 505 7.78 -24.54 12.57
C GLU A 505 7.15 -23.89 11.34
N ARG A 506 6.39 -22.80 11.52
CA ARG A 506 5.85 -22.00 10.41
C ARG A 506 6.94 -21.61 9.42
N GLU A 507 8.08 -21.13 9.93
CA GLU A 507 9.19 -20.71 9.07
C GLU A 507 9.85 -21.91 8.38
N ARG A 508 9.92 -23.09 9.00
CA ARG A 508 10.41 -24.30 8.32
C ARG A 508 9.48 -24.78 7.22
N GLU A 509 8.17 -24.72 7.45
CA GLU A 509 7.15 -25.04 6.44
C GLU A 509 7.25 -24.07 5.25
N ALA A 510 7.41 -22.77 5.53
CA ALA A 510 7.64 -21.74 4.53
C ALA A 510 8.92 -22.01 3.70
N GLN A 511 10.04 -22.30 4.38
CA GLN A 511 11.30 -22.65 3.73
C GLN A 511 11.16 -23.88 2.84
N THR A 512 10.45 -24.91 3.30
CA THR A 512 10.22 -26.15 2.56
C THR A 512 9.35 -25.91 1.32
N THR A 513 8.29 -25.13 1.49
CA THR A 513 7.37 -24.75 0.41
C THR A 513 8.09 -23.99 -0.69
N LEU A 514 8.88 -22.97 -0.34
CA LEU A 514 9.65 -22.22 -1.34
C LEU A 514 10.68 -23.09 -2.06
N ASN A 515 11.41 -23.95 -1.33
CA ASN A 515 12.36 -24.88 -1.96
C ASN A 515 11.69 -25.82 -2.96
N ARG A 516 10.48 -26.29 -2.64
CA ARG A 516 9.68 -27.12 -3.56
C ARG A 516 9.28 -26.31 -4.80
N THR A 517 8.73 -25.12 -4.62
CA THR A 517 8.29 -24.26 -5.72
C THR A 517 9.44 -23.86 -6.65
N LEU A 518 10.63 -23.58 -6.11
CA LEU A 518 11.83 -23.30 -6.92
C LEU A 518 12.29 -24.51 -7.75
N ARG A 519 12.15 -25.73 -7.22
CA ARG A 519 12.50 -26.96 -7.95
C ARG A 519 11.50 -27.28 -9.06
N GLU A 520 10.22 -27.06 -8.80
CA GLU A 520 9.13 -27.31 -9.74
C GLU A 520 9.06 -26.23 -10.86
N GLY A 521 9.52 -25.00 -10.58
CA GLY A 521 9.54 -23.88 -11.52
C GLY A 521 10.70 -23.83 -12.52
N GLY A 522 11.64 -24.79 -12.49
CA GLY A 522 12.66 -24.99 -13.54
C GLY A 522 13.68 -23.86 -13.72
N GLY A 523 14.63 -23.70 -12.78
CA GLY A 523 15.91 -22.99 -13.02
C GLY A 523 16.46 -22.25 -11.79
N PRO A 524 17.80 -22.16 -11.61
CA PRO A 524 18.44 -21.69 -10.37
C PRO A 524 18.35 -20.17 -10.16
N PRO A 525 18.61 -19.67 -8.93
CA PRO A 525 18.52 -18.25 -8.56
C PRO A 525 19.49 -17.33 -9.31
#